data_AF-A0A2X2VT31-F1
#
_entry.id   AF-A0A2X2VT31-F1
#
_cell.length_a   1.000
_cell.length_b   1.000
_cell.length_c   1.000
_cell.angle_alpha   90.00
_cell.angle_beta   90.00
_cell.angle_gamma   90.00
#
_symmetry.space_group_name_H-M   'P 1'
#
loop_
_entity.id
_entity.type
_entity.pdbx_description
1 polymer ?
#
loop_
_entity_poly.entity_id
_entity_poly.type
_entity_poly.pdbx_seq_one_letter_code
_entity_poly.pdbx_strand_id
1 'polypeptide(L)' 'MVDVVATNEKLNVRQVNIVKNATGCTGQQAEAALMACGRHCKTAIVMLLKNLNATEASLRLEQHGGFIRQVLEEE' A
#
# COMPACT_ATOMS: atom_id res chain seq x y z
N MET A 1 -7.03 -7.61 11.67
CA MET A 1 -6.45 -8.79 11.00
C MET A 1 -5.83 -8.34 9.67
N VAL A 2 -4.59 -7.85 9.70
CA VAL A 2 -3.88 -7.21 8.56
C VAL A 2 -2.42 -7.69 8.54
N ASP A 3 -2.18 -8.99 8.70
CA ASP A 3 -0.84 -9.56 8.49
C ASP A 3 -1.00 -11.01 8.04
N VAL A 4 -1.29 -11.19 6.77
CA VAL A 4 -1.18 -12.49 6.12
C VAL A 4 -0.17 -12.31 4.99
N VAL A 5 1.02 -12.88 5.18
CA VAL A 5 2.00 -13.08 4.11
C VAL A 5 1.27 -13.85 3.01
N ALA A 6 1.14 -13.24 1.83
CA ALA A 6 0.36 -13.80 0.73
C ALA A 6 1.08 -15.00 0.11
N THR A 7 0.95 -16.17 0.75
CA THR A 7 1.46 -17.48 0.29
C THR A 7 0.51 -18.17 -0.69
N ASN A 8 -0.67 -17.60 -0.95
CA ASN A 8 -1.66 -18.13 -1.88
C ASN A 8 -2.03 -17.05 -2.91
N GLU A 9 -2.12 -17.41 -4.19
CA GLU A 9 -2.38 -16.49 -5.31
C GLU A 9 -3.66 -15.66 -5.12
N LYS A 10 -4.68 -16.24 -4.48
CA LYS A 10 -5.91 -15.54 -4.05
C LYS A 10 -5.66 -14.33 -3.15
N LEU A 11 -4.67 -14.40 -2.26
CA LEU A 11 -4.33 -13.31 -1.36
C LEU A 11 -3.63 -12.17 -2.12
N ASN A 12 -2.77 -12.49 -3.09
CA ASN A 12 -2.15 -11.47 -3.96
C ASN A 12 -3.22 -10.70 -4.73
N VAL A 13 -4.13 -11.42 -5.39
CA VAL A 13 -5.25 -10.80 -6.12
C VAL A 13 -6.09 -9.92 -5.20
N ARG A 14 -6.34 -10.37 -3.96
CA ARG A 14 -7.06 -9.57 -2.96
C ARG A 14 -6.30 -8.30 -2.58
N GLN A 15 -5.00 -8.37 -2.33
CA GLN A 15 -4.18 -7.21 -2.01
C GLN A 15 -4.17 -6.20 -3.16
N VAL A 16 -3.97 -6.67 -4.41
CA VAL A 16 -4.03 -5.84 -5.61
C VAL A 16 -5.39 -5.13 -5.71
N ASN A 17 -6.50 -5.85 -5.51
CA ASN A 17 -7.83 -5.25 -5.54
C ASN A 17 -8.06 -4.23 -4.43
N ILE A 18 -7.54 -4.45 -3.21
CA ILE A 18 -7.60 -3.47 -2.11
C ILE A 18 -6.88 -2.17 -2.53
N VAL A 19 -5.67 -2.29 -3.07
CA VAL A 19 -4.89 -1.12 -3.50
C VAL A 19 -5.59 -0.41 -4.66
N LYS A 20 -6.05 -1.13 -5.68
CA LYS A 20 -6.80 -0.55 -6.80
C LYS A 20 -8.05 0.20 -6.33
N ASN A 21 -8.83 -0.39 -5.43
CA ASN A 21 -10.05 0.25 -4.93
C ASN A 21 -9.75 1.49 -4.10
N ALA A 22 -8.64 1.50 -3.35
CA ALA A 22 -8.25 2.65 -2.53
C ALA A 22 -7.62 3.80 -3.33
N THR A 23 -6.93 3.50 -4.43
CA THR A 23 -6.13 4.49 -5.18
C THR A 23 -6.64 4.79 -6.58
N GLY A 24 -7.57 3.98 -7.10
CA GLY A 24 -8.07 4.10 -8.48
C GLY A 24 -7.05 3.70 -9.55
N CYS A 25 -5.91 3.13 -9.17
CA CYS A 25 -4.84 2.78 -10.11
C CYS A 25 -5.15 1.51 -10.91
N THR A 26 -4.29 1.24 -11.90
CA THR A 26 -4.35 -0.01 -12.68
C THR A 26 -3.80 -1.21 -11.89
N GLY A 27 -4.16 -2.43 -12.32
CA GLY A 27 -3.64 -3.65 -11.68
C GLY A 27 -2.12 -3.75 -11.71
N GLN A 28 -1.48 -3.32 -12.81
CA GLN A 28 -0.02 -3.29 -12.93
C GLN A 28 0.61 -2.30 -11.94
N GLN A 29 0.04 -1.12 -11.76
CA GLN A 29 0.54 -0.14 -10.78
C GLN A 29 0.36 -0.63 -9.35
N ALA A 30 -0.79 -1.21 -9.01
CA ALA A 30 -1.03 -1.80 -7.71
C ALA A 30 -0.04 -2.93 -7.40
N GLU A 31 0.21 -3.81 -8.38
CA GLU A 31 1.15 -4.92 -8.22
C GLU A 31 2.59 -4.44 -8.08
N ALA A 32 3.02 -3.48 -8.90
CA ALA A 32 4.35 -2.88 -8.80
C ALA A 32 4.56 -2.19 -7.43
N ALA A 33 3.58 -1.42 -6.96
CA ALA A 33 3.63 -0.77 -5.65
C ALA A 33 3.68 -1.80 -4.51
N LEU A 34 2.85 -2.84 -4.58
CA LEU A 34 2.87 -3.94 -3.60
C LEU A 34 4.23 -4.67 -3.61
N MET A 35 4.82 -4.96 -4.77
CA MET A 35 6.13 -5.59 -4.83
C MET A 35 7.23 -4.70 -4.25
N ALA A 36 7.20 -3.40 -4.55
CA ALA A 36 8.18 -2.43 -4.06
C ALA A 36 8.19 -2.29 -2.53
N CYS A 37 7.05 -2.53 -1.87
CA CYS A 37 6.90 -2.46 -0.41
C CYS A 37 6.68 -3.82 0.25
N GLY A 38 7.15 -4.94 -0.34
CA GLY A 38 7.09 -6.26 0.32
C GLY A 38 5.66 -6.78 0.58
N ARG A 39 4.71 -6.38 -0.27
CA ARG A 39 3.27 -6.66 -0.20
C ARG A 39 2.55 -6.02 1.00
N HIS A 40 3.05 -4.90 1.50
CA HIS A 40 2.35 -4.09 2.50
C HIS A 40 1.29 -3.19 1.84
N CYS A 41 0.01 -3.56 1.93
CA CYS A 41 -1.08 -2.81 1.29
C CYS A 41 -1.13 -1.34 1.69
N LYS A 42 -0.94 -1.02 2.98
CA LYS A 42 -0.99 0.37 3.46
C LYS A 42 0.10 1.22 2.81
N THR A 43 1.32 0.68 2.80
CA THR A 43 2.49 1.33 2.17
C THR A 43 2.26 1.51 0.68
N ALA A 44 1.79 0.49 -0.03
CA ALA A 44 1.45 0.60 -1.45
C ALA A 44 0.39 1.68 -1.74
N ILE A 45 -0.65 1.79 -0.90
CA ILE A 45 -1.68 2.82 -1.03
C ILE A 45 -1.07 4.22 -0.88
N VAL A 46 -0.26 4.43 0.16
CA VAL A 46 0.41 5.72 0.40
C VAL A 46 1.39 6.07 -0.71
N MET A 47 2.20 5.09 -1.17
CA MET A 47 3.12 5.27 -2.30
C MET A 47 2.39 5.80 -3.53
N LEU A 48 1.26 5.20 -3.89
CA LEU A 48 0.50 5.57 -5.08
C LEU A 48 -0.24 6.91 -4.92
N LEU A 49 -0.79 7.19 -3.73
CA LEU A 49 -1.54 8.44 -3.50
C LEU A 49 -0.64 9.67 -3.35
N LYS A 50 0.55 9.52 -2.74
CA LYS A 50 1.50 10.62 -2.52
C LYS A 50 2.69 10.59 -3.50
N ASN A 51 2.74 9.64 -4.43
CA ASN A 51 3.87 9.40 -5.34
C ASN A 51 5.22 9.30 -4.60
N LEU A 52 5.24 8.53 -3.50
CA LEU A 52 6.41 8.32 -2.66
C LEU A 52 7.06 6.96 -2.92
N ASN A 53 8.34 6.85 -2.55
CA ASN A 53 9.03 5.57 -2.52
C ASN A 53 8.57 4.70 -1.34
N ALA A 54 8.84 3.39 -1.41
CA ALA A 54 8.43 2.44 -0.37
C ALA A 54 8.98 2.81 1.02
N THR A 55 10.24 3.26 1.07
CA THR A 55 10.90 3.68 2.31
C THR A 55 10.24 4.91 2.92
N GLU A 56 9.99 5.94 2.11
CA GLU A 56 9.35 7.18 2.59
C GLU A 56 7.91 6.93 3.02
N ALA A 57 7.16 6.14 2.24
CA ALA A 57 5.79 5.76 2.57
C ALA A 57 5.72 4.94 3.87
N SER A 58 6.66 4.01 4.09
CA SER A 58 6.75 3.26 5.34
C SER A 58 7.05 4.17 6.52
N LEU A 59 8.06 5.04 6.38
CA LEU A 59 8.46 5.96 7.44
C LEU A 59 7.30 6.88 7.84
N ARG A 60 6.60 7.48 6.87
CA ARG A 60 5.43 8.31 7.15
C ARG A 60 4.30 7.51 7.78
N LEU A 61 4.03 6.30 7.30
CA LEU A 61 3.05 5.43 7.95
C LEU A 61 3.41 5.14 9.40
N GLU A 62 4.67 4.86 9.70
CA GLU A 62 5.13 4.60 11.07
C GLU A 62 5.02 5.85 11.95
N GLN A 63 5.39 7.03 11.44
CA GLN A 63 5.23 8.31 12.15
C GLN A 63 3.77 8.60 12.52
N HIS A 64 2.84 8.21 11.65
CA HIS A 64 1.40 8.35 11.83
C HIS A 64 0.72 7.09 12.37
N GLY A 65 1.44 6.23 13.10
CA GLY A 65 0.85 5.05 13.78
C GLY A 65 0.17 4.02 12.86
N GLY A 66 0.51 4.02 11.57
CA GLY A 66 -0.05 3.15 10.54
C GLY A 66 -1.41 3.59 10.02
N PHE A 67 -1.81 4.84 10.22
CA PHE A 67 -3.05 5.41 9.72
C PHE A 67 -2.85 6.14 8.38
N ILE A 68 -3.31 5.51 7.29
CA ILE A 68 -3.22 6.07 5.93
C ILE A 68 -3.82 7.48 5.86
N ARG A 69 -4.95 7.70 6.55
CA ARG A 69 -5.65 8.98 6.51
C ARG A 69 -4.80 10.14 7.04
N GLN A 70 -4.10 9.93 8.15
CA GLN A 70 -3.22 10.95 8.75
C GLN A 70 -2.04 11.28 7.83
N VAL A 71 -1.44 10.27 7.17
CA VAL A 71 -0.39 10.49 6.17
C VAL A 71 -0.91 11.28 4.96
N LEU A 72 -2.18 11.12 4.60
CA LEU A 72 -2.81 11.88 3.51
C LEU A 72 -3.12 13.32 3.91
N GLU A 73 -3.53 13.53 5.16
CA GLU A 73 -3.85 14.84 5.75
C GLU A 73 -2.60 15.66 6.11
N GLU A 74 -1.42 15.03 6.19
CA GLU A 74 -0.15 15.75 6.33
C GLU A 74 0.24 16.44 5.01
N GLU A 75 0.21 17.78 5.02
CA GLU A 75 0.65 18.68 3.93
C GLU A 75 2.16 18.94 3.97
#